data_AF-A0A6P0NGZ8-F1
#
_entry.id   AF-A0A6P0NGZ8-F1
#
_cell.length_a   1.000
_cell.length_b   1.000
_cell.length_c   1.000
_cell.angle_alpha   90.00
_cell.angle_beta   90.00
_cell.angle_gamma   90.00
#
_symmetry.space_group_name_H-M   'P 1'
#
loop_
_entity.id
_entity.type
_entity.pdbx_description
1 polymer ?
#
loop_
_entity_poly.entity_id
_entity_poly.type
_entity_poly.pdbx_seq_one_letter_code
_entity_poly.pdbx_strand_id
1 'polypeptide(L)'
;MRLVTPKEACIILEVPMSMLEKMEQTGLIKMRKTQNGVRRFDLDSLPGSLKKLVNPERLPENKRVNGLVKPKEAAIALGVTDRTLRNWEAAGKIQSTKTGNGRKLYDLDSVVYES
;
A
#
# COMPACT_ATOMS: atom_id res chain seq x y z
N MET A 1 2.95 13.38 8.89
CA MET A 1 4.14 12.83 8.19
C MET A 1 3.72 11.58 7.45
N ARG A 2 3.43 11.70 6.16
CA ARG A 2 2.98 10.61 5.29
C ARG A 2 4.18 9.97 4.58
N LEU A 3 4.62 8.82 5.08
CA LEU A 3 5.80 8.09 4.59
C LEU A 3 5.42 7.01 3.59
N VAL A 4 5.86 7.16 2.34
CA VAL A 4 5.59 6.21 1.25
C VAL A 4 6.87 5.61 0.69
N THR A 5 6.82 4.42 0.10
CA THR A 5 7.97 3.84 -0.61
C THR A 5 8.33 4.67 -1.85
N PRO A 6 9.54 4.52 -2.40
CA PRO A 6 9.91 5.21 -3.65
C PRO A 6 8.93 4.93 -4.80
N LYS A 7 8.49 3.67 -4.94
CA LYS A 7 7.53 3.28 -5.98
C LYS A 7 6.18 3.96 -5.79
N GLU A 8 5.67 3.96 -4.57
CA GLU A 8 4.41 4.64 -4.24
C GLU A 8 4.52 6.15 -4.49
N ALA A 9 5.63 6.79 -4.13
CA ALA A 9 5.85 8.21 -4.40
C ALA A 9 5.79 8.54 -5.91
N CYS A 10 6.43 7.73 -6.76
CA CYS A 10 6.34 7.91 -8.22
C CYS A 10 4.89 7.80 -8.71
N ILE A 11 4.15 6.80 -8.23
CA ILE A 11 2.76 6.56 -8.61
C ILE A 11 1.85 7.71 -8.15
N ILE A 12 2.02 8.17 -6.91
CA ILE A 12 1.21 9.22 -6.28
C ILE A 12 1.48 10.58 -6.90
N LEU A 13 2.74 10.90 -7.20
CA LEU A 13 3.14 12.18 -7.78
C LEU A 13 3.06 12.18 -9.31
N GLU A 14 2.78 11.01 -9.91
CA GLU A 14 2.74 10.79 -11.35
C GLU A 14 4.04 11.21 -12.07
N VAL A 15 5.17 10.94 -11.41
CA VAL A 15 6.51 11.27 -11.92
C VAL A 15 7.34 10.01 -12.12
N PRO A 16 8.27 10.00 -13.10
CA PRO A 16 9.24 8.93 -13.23
C PRO A 16 10.23 8.91 -12.05
N MET A 17 10.83 7.75 -11.80
CA MET A 17 11.79 7.56 -10.70
C MET A 17 12.96 8.56 -10.76
N SER A 18 13.47 8.87 -11.95
CA SER A 18 14.55 9.85 -12.14
C SER A 18 14.16 11.25 -11.68
N MET A 19 12.90 11.64 -11.85
CA MET A 19 12.39 12.92 -11.36
C MET A 19 12.23 12.90 -9.84
N LEU A 20 11.73 11.80 -9.26
CA LEU A 20 11.66 11.64 -7.80
C LEU A 20 13.04 11.75 -7.14
N GLU A 21 14.06 11.11 -7.74
CA GLU A 21 15.45 11.20 -7.26
C GLU A 21 16.01 12.62 -7.40
N LYS A 22 15.71 13.32 -8.50
CA LYS A 22 16.09 14.73 -8.65
C LYS A 22 15.41 15.61 -7.60
N MET A 23 14.15 15.36 -7.29
CA MET A 23 13.42 16.05 -6.23
C MET A 23 14.04 15.79 -4.85
N GLU A 24 14.52 14.58 -4.60
CA GLU A 24 15.26 14.24 -3.38
C GLU A 24 16.59 15.02 -3.30
N GLN A 25 17.39 14.97 -4.37
CA GLN A 25 18.70 15.61 -4.45
C GLN A 25 18.62 17.14 -4.30
N THR A 26 17.56 17.74 -4.86
CA THR A 26 17.30 19.19 -4.77
C THR A 26 16.62 19.60 -3.47
N GLY A 27 16.26 18.64 -2.60
CA GLY A 27 15.62 18.89 -1.31
C GLY A 27 14.13 19.25 -1.38
N LEU A 28 13.50 19.10 -2.56
CA LEU A 28 12.05 19.33 -2.75
C LEU A 28 11.20 18.30 -2.01
N ILE A 29 11.74 17.10 -1.76
CA ILE A 29 11.10 16.06 -0.95
C ILE A 29 12.14 15.41 -0.03
N LYS A 30 11.76 15.13 1.21
CA LYS A 30 12.64 14.48 2.19
C LYS A 30 12.51 12.97 2.12
N MET A 31 13.65 12.28 2.04
CA MET A 31 13.75 10.84 2.26
C MET A 31 14.14 10.55 3.72
N ARG A 32 13.49 9.55 4.31
CA ARG A 32 13.72 9.03 5.65
C ARG A 32 13.96 7.53 5.59
N LYS A 33 14.77 7.02 6.50
CA LYS A 33 14.92 5.57 6.70
C LYS A 33 14.05 5.14 7.88
N THR A 34 13.38 4.00 7.75
CA THR A 34 12.70 3.36 8.87
C THR A 34 13.73 2.71 9.81
N GLN A 35 13.28 2.23 10.98
CA GLN A 35 14.12 1.45 11.91
C GLN A 35 14.82 0.25 11.24
N ASN A 36 14.20 -0.33 10.20
CA ASN A 36 14.77 -1.45 9.44
C ASN A 36 15.62 -1.00 8.24
N GLY A 37 16.00 0.28 8.17
CA GLY A 37 16.82 0.85 7.09
C GLY A 37 16.10 1.08 5.76
N VAL A 38 14.79 0.86 5.69
CA VAL A 38 14.01 0.99 4.45
C VAL A 38 13.78 2.46 4.13
N ARG A 39 14.08 2.86 2.89
CA ARG A 39 13.85 4.24 2.40
C ARG A 39 12.37 4.53 2.24
N ARG A 40 11.94 5.70 2.71
CA ARG A 40 10.58 6.23 2.62
C ARG A 40 10.64 7.72 2.30
N PHE A 41 9.75 8.19 1.43
CA PHE A 41 9.59 9.60 1.10
C PHE A 41 8.47 10.23 1.91
N ASP A 42 8.70 11.42 2.43
CA ASP A 42 7.71 12.17 3.21
C ASP A 42 6.92 13.12 2.30
N LEU A 43 5.69 12.75 1.95
CA LEU A 43 4.84 13.57 1.08
C LEU A 43 4.46 14.92 1.72
N ASP A 44 4.43 15.00 3.05
CA ASP A 44 4.09 16.26 3.74
C ASP A 44 5.25 17.27 3.66
N SER A 45 6.46 16.80 3.35
CA SER A 45 7.66 17.64 3.17
C SER A 45 7.69 18.38 1.83
N LEU A 46 6.79 18.04 0.90
CA LEU A 46 6.69 18.73 -0.37
C LEU A 46 6.32 20.21 -0.17
N PRO A 47 6.92 21.13 -0.93
CA PRO A 47 6.53 22.53 -0.91
C PRO A 47 5.08 22.70 -1.38
N GLY A 48 4.41 23.75 -0.92
CA GLY A 48 2.97 23.98 -1.16
C GLY A 48 2.59 23.95 -2.66
N SER A 49 3.46 24.45 -3.53
CA SER A 49 3.25 24.43 -4.99
C SER A 49 3.27 23.02 -5.60
N LEU A 50 3.92 22.05 -4.96
CA LEU A 50 4.01 20.66 -5.43
C LEU A 50 3.01 19.72 -4.73
N LYS A 51 2.39 20.15 -3.61
CA LYS A 51 1.32 19.38 -2.96
C LYS A 51 0.13 19.11 -3.89
N LYS A 52 -0.10 19.99 -4.87
CA LYS A 52 -1.13 19.82 -5.90
C LYS A 52 -0.86 18.64 -6.86
N LEU A 53 0.37 18.14 -6.93
CA LEU A 53 0.74 16.97 -7.75
C LEU A 53 0.40 15.64 -7.05
N VAL A 54 0.11 15.68 -5.75
CA VAL A 54 -0.31 14.49 -5.01
C VAL A 54 -1.67 14.06 -5.53
N ASN A 55 -1.72 12.93 -6.23
CA ASN A 55 -2.99 12.32 -6.63
C ASN A 55 -3.62 11.64 -5.39
N PRO A 56 -4.74 12.16 -4.86
CA PRO A 56 -5.35 11.62 -3.65
C PRO A 56 -5.86 10.19 -3.84
N GLU A 57 -6.33 9.81 -5.03
CA GLU A 57 -6.83 8.45 -5.30
C GLU A 57 -5.75 7.38 -5.22
N ARG A 58 -4.49 7.78 -5.44
CA ARG A 58 -3.33 6.88 -5.41
C ARG A 58 -2.65 6.80 -4.04
N LEU A 59 -3.14 7.57 -3.06
CA LEU A 59 -2.65 7.49 -1.69
C LEU A 59 -2.90 6.07 -1.14
N PRO A 60 -1.97 5.53 -0.35
CA PRO A 60 -2.11 4.18 0.20
C PRO A 60 -3.34 4.02 1.08
N GLU A 61 -3.80 5.09 1.73
CA GLU A 61 -5.05 5.14 2.51
C GLU A 61 -6.32 5.01 1.66
N ASN A 62 -6.25 5.37 0.37
CA ASN A 62 -7.37 5.29 -0.57
C ASN A 62 -7.30 4.06 -1.48
N LYS A 63 -6.27 3.21 -1.30
CA LYS A 63 -6.15 1.96 -2.04
C LYS A 63 -7.26 1.01 -1.57
N ARG A 64 -8.42 1.06 -2.22
CA ARG A 64 -9.41 -0.01 -2.20
C ARG A 64 -8.77 -1.23 -2.84
N VAL A 65 -8.32 -2.15 -2.00
CA VAL A 65 -7.85 -3.44 -2.46
C VAL A 65 -9.10 -4.27 -2.67
N ASN A 66 -9.56 -4.38 -3.92
CA ASN A 66 -10.69 -5.24 -4.29
C ASN A 66 -10.16 -6.48 -5.03
N GLY A 67 -10.89 -7.59 -4.91
CA GLY A 67 -10.54 -8.88 -5.53
C GLY A 67 -9.45 -9.70 -4.83
N LEU A 68 -8.82 -10.57 -5.62
CA LEU A 68 -7.88 -11.60 -5.17
C LEU A 68 -6.49 -11.06 -4.85
N VAL A 69 -6.12 -11.04 -3.56
CA VAL A 69 -4.83 -10.51 -3.12
C VAL A 69 -4.04 -11.44 -2.22
N LYS A 70 -2.75 -11.18 -2.06
CA LYS A 70 -1.88 -12.03 -1.25
C LYS A 70 -2.30 -11.95 0.23
N PRO A 71 -2.02 -12.99 1.04
CA PRO A 71 -2.39 -13.02 2.45
C PRO A 71 -1.97 -11.77 3.24
N LYS A 72 -0.77 -11.27 2.98
CA LYS A 72 -0.26 -10.07 3.65
C LYS A 72 -1.01 -8.79 3.22
N GLU A 73 -1.38 -8.70 1.96
CA GLU A 73 -2.14 -7.56 1.43
C GLU A 73 -3.57 -7.58 1.94
N ALA A 74 -4.20 -8.77 1.99
CA ALA A 74 -5.52 -8.95 2.57
C ALA A 74 -5.55 -8.56 4.06
N ALA A 75 -4.51 -8.93 4.82
CA ALA A 75 -4.44 -8.65 6.25
C ALA A 75 -4.41 -7.14 6.50
N ILE A 76 -3.60 -6.43 5.70
CA ILE A 76 -3.49 -4.97 5.76
C ILE A 76 -4.80 -4.31 5.33
N ALA A 77 -5.41 -4.77 4.23
CA ALA A 77 -6.64 -4.20 3.69
C ALA A 77 -7.83 -4.35 4.66
N LEU A 78 -7.93 -5.48 5.35
CA LEU A 78 -9.00 -5.76 6.30
C LEU A 78 -8.68 -5.30 7.74
N GLY A 79 -7.47 -4.79 7.98
CA GLY A 79 -7.04 -4.35 9.31
C GLY A 79 -6.90 -5.48 10.34
N VAL A 80 -6.60 -6.70 9.90
CA VAL A 80 -6.50 -7.90 10.77
C VAL A 80 -5.13 -8.57 10.69
N THR A 81 -4.85 -9.52 11.57
CA THR A 81 -3.63 -10.34 11.51
C THR A 81 -3.75 -11.48 10.48
N ASP A 82 -2.62 -12.01 10.01
CA ASP A 82 -2.60 -13.18 9.13
C ASP A 82 -3.22 -14.42 9.79
N ARG A 83 -3.09 -14.54 11.12
CA ARG A 83 -3.77 -15.57 11.90
C ARG A 83 -5.29 -15.42 11.83
N THR A 84 -5.79 -14.18 11.95
CA THR A 84 -7.24 -13.89 11.86
C THR A 84 -7.77 -14.24 10.49
N LEU A 85 -7.05 -13.88 9.41
CA LEU A 85 -7.40 -14.28 8.05
C LEU A 85 -7.53 -15.80 7.89
N ARG A 86 -6.57 -16.57 8.41
CA ARG A 86 -6.62 -18.05 8.34
C ARG A 86 -7.81 -18.61 9.12
N ASN A 87 -8.14 -18.02 10.26
CA ASN A 87 -9.30 -18.42 11.05
C ASN A 87 -10.60 -18.11 10.29
N TRP A 88 -10.69 -16.93 9.66
CA TRP A 88 -11.83 -16.57 8.82
C TRP A 88 -11.96 -17.50 7.62
N GLU A 89 -10.85 -17.88 6.98
CA GLU A 89 -10.82 -18.87 5.91
C GLU A 89 -11.38 -20.22 6.39
N ALA A 90 -10.85 -20.74 7.50
CA ALA A 90 -11.27 -22.01 8.07
C ALA A 90 -12.75 -21.99 8.51
N ALA A 91 -13.25 -20.83 8.92
CA ALA A 91 -14.65 -20.60 9.27
C ALA A 91 -15.54 -20.26 8.05
N GLY A 92 -15.00 -20.19 6.83
CA GLY A 92 -15.74 -19.83 5.61
C GLY A 92 -16.16 -18.35 5.51
N LYS A 93 -15.65 -17.48 6.38
CA LYS A 93 -15.95 -16.03 6.41
C LYS A 93 -15.21 -15.23 5.32
N ILE A 94 -14.22 -15.84 4.67
CA ILE A 94 -13.51 -15.29 3.51
C ILE A 94 -13.09 -16.44 2.60
N GLN A 95 -13.22 -16.26 1.30
CA GLN A 95 -12.80 -17.22 0.28
C GLN A 95 -11.34 -17.02 -0.08
N SER A 96 -10.70 -18.12 -0.50
CA SER A 96 -9.35 -18.07 -1.06
C SER A 96 -9.26 -18.96 -2.30
N THR A 97 -8.38 -18.59 -3.23
CA THR A 97 -8.02 -19.40 -4.38
C THR A 97 -6.52 -19.66 -4.42
N LYS A 98 -6.12 -20.73 -5.10
CA LYS A 98 -4.71 -21.03 -5.35
C LYS A 98 -4.40 -20.72 -6.81
N THR A 99 -3.30 -20.01 -7.05
CA THR A 99 -2.77 -19.86 -8.40
C THR A 99 -2.22 -21.20 -8.90
N GLY A 100 -2.02 -21.34 -10.22
CA GLY A 100 -1.38 -22.53 -10.81
C GLY A 100 -0.01 -22.88 -10.21
N ASN A 101 0.65 -21.92 -9.58
CA ASN A 101 1.94 -22.10 -8.90
C ASN A 101 1.79 -22.38 -7.39
N GLY A 102 0.57 -22.71 -6.92
CA GLY A 102 0.27 -23.07 -5.52
C GLY A 102 0.20 -21.90 -4.53
N ARG A 103 0.28 -20.64 -4.98
CA ARG A 103 0.21 -19.47 -4.09
C ARG A 103 -1.25 -19.17 -3.75
N LYS A 104 -1.54 -18.95 -2.45
CA LYS A 104 -2.87 -18.59 -1.96
C LYS A 104 -3.15 -17.10 -2.18
N LEU A 105 -4.33 -16.77 -2.67
CA LEU A 105 -4.89 -15.43 -2.79
C LEU A 105 -6.25 -15.40 -2.07
N TYR A 106 -6.51 -14.36 -1.29
CA TYR A 106 -7.78 -14.13 -0.61
C TYR A 106 -8.64 -13.19 -1.42
N ASP A 107 -9.92 -13.50 -1.49
CA ASP A 107 -10.92 -12.63 -2.12
C ASP A 107 -11.49 -11.66 -1.10
N LEU A 108 -11.11 -10.39 -1.21
CA LEU A 108 -11.57 -9.36 -0.27
C LEU A 108 -13.06 -9.03 -0.41
N ASP A 109 -13.65 -9.28 -1.57
CA ASP A 109 -15.07 -9.03 -1.81
C ASP A 109 -15.95 -10.15 -1.21
N SER A 110 -15.34 -11.28 -0.81
CA SER A 110 -16.02 -12.43 -0.22
C SER A 110 -16.15 -12.37 1.32
N VAL A 111 -15.66 -11.31 1.95
CA VAL A 111 -15.65 -11.20 3.42
C VAL A 111 -17.07 -11.04 3.94
N VAL A 112 -17.52 -11.99 4.75
CA VAL A 112 -18.80 -11.94 5.43
C VAL A 112 -18.59 -11.36 6.82
N TYR A 113 -19.17 -10.18 7.07
CA TYR A 113 -19.25 -9.60 8.40
C TYR A 113 -20.49 -10.16 9.10
N GLU A 114 -20.30 -10.74 10.29
CA GLU A 114 -21.43 -10.99 11.18
C GLU A 114 -21.88 -9.62 11.72
N SER A 115 -23.10 -9.24 11.37
CA SER A 115 -23.82 -8.07 11.88
C SER A 115 -24.28 -8.27 13.32
#